data_AF-A0A060C0P6-F1
#
_entry.id   AF-A0A060C0P6-F1
#
_cell.length_a   1.000
_cell.length_b   1.000
_cell.length_c   1.000
_cell.angle_alpha   90.00
_cell.angle_beta   90.00
_cell.angle_gamma   90.00
#
_symmetry.space_group_name_H-M   'P 1'
#
loop_
_entity.id
_entity.type
_entity.pdbx_description
1 polymer ?
#
loop_
_entity_poly.entity_id
_entity_poly.type
_entity_poly.pdbx_seq_one_letter_code
_entity_poly.pdbx_strand_id
1 'polypeptide(L)'
;MFPGVEESVWRWDEQAGQYYRHMFYRHEPDLNLAHPPVIAEIENIITFWLQAGVSGFRLDAASHLVKQAGKGDEARGYPLLNHLRQVVQRLNPEAILLGEVDVAVEDYRHYFGHGDRLQMVLNFWLNNISTSVWRSSAP
;
A
#
# COMPACT_ATOMS: atom_id res chain seq x y z
N MET A 1 10.90 -0.93 -8.98
CA MET A 1 9.71 -0.68 -9.82
C MET A 1 10.04 -0.11 -11.21
N PHE A 2 11.09 0.72 -11.38
CA PHE A 2 11.32 1.48 -12.62
C PHE A 2 12.66 1.16 -13.31
N PRO A 3 12.76 0.07 -14.09
CA PRO A 3 13.95 -0.24 -14.88
C PRO A 3 14.29 0.90 -15.84
N GLY A 4 15.56 1.32 -15.87
CA GLY A 4 16.05 2.39 -16.75
C GLY A 4 15.89 3.82 -16.22
N VAL A 5 15.23 4.00 -15.06
CA VAL A 5 15.18 5.30 -14.35
C VAL A 5 15.98 5.25 -13.05
N GLU A 6 15.83 4.17 -12.28
CA GLU A 6 16.58 3.95 -11.05
C GLU A 6 17.50 2.73 -11.21
N GLU A 7 18.79 2.92 -10.92
CA GLU A 7 19.81 1.86 -11.06
C GLU A 7 19.87 0.93 -9.85
N SER A 8 19.34 1.37 -8.71
CA SER A 8 19.40 0.68 -7.42
C SER A 8 18.14 0.97 -6.60
N VAL A 9 17.82 0.10 -5.64
CA VAL A 9 16.80 0.33 -4.59
C VAL A 9 17.42 0.80 -3.28
N TRP A 10 18.75 0.93 -3.23
CA TRP A 10 19.51 1.44 -2.10
C TRP A 10 20.26 2.70 -2.52
N ARG A 11 20.21 3.72 -1.68
CA ARG A 11 20.91 4.98 -1.90
C ARG A 11 21.54 5.51 -0.63
N TRP A 12 22.74 6.05 -0.76
CA TRP A 12 23.43 6.76 0.31
C TRP A 12 22.83 8.15 0.50
N ASP A 13 22.51 8.51 1.74
CA ASP A 13 22.17 9.86 2.14
C ASP A 13 23.32 10.47 2.94
N GLU A 14 23.89 11.56 2.41
CA GLU A 14 25.07 12.22 3.01
C GLU A 14 24.76 12.87 4.36
N GLN A 15 23.53 13.33 4.57
CA GLN A 15 23.14 14.02 5.80
C GLN A 15 22.94 13.03 6.96
N ALA A 16 22.32 11.89 6.68
CA ALA A 16 22.14 10.80 7.63
C ALA A 16 23.41 9.95 7.79
N GLY A 17 24.32 9.96 6.81
CA GLY A 17 25.49 9.10 6.76
C GLY A 17 25.11 7.62 6.69
N GLN A 18 24.02 7.30 5.99
CA GLN A 18 23.42 5.97 5.96
C GLN A 18 22.82 5.66 4.58
N TYR A 19 22.69 4.36 4.28
CA TYR A 19 21.88 3.92 3.15
C TYR A 19 20.41 3.82 3.54
N TYR A 20 19.53 4.30 2.68
CA TYR A 20 18.09 4.07 2.76
C TYR A 20 17.60 3.28 1.55
N ARG A 21 16.46 2.61 1.73
CA ARG A 21 15.79 1.86 0.66
C ARG A 21 14.70 2.71 0.01
N HIS A 22 14.56 2.60 -1.31
CA HIS A 22 13.46 3.18 -2.08
C HIS A 22 13.04 2.19 -3.17
N MET A 23 11.78 1.76 -3.16
CA MET A 23 11.29 0.79 -4.15
C MET A 23 10.82 1.47 -5.47
N PHE A 24 10.38 2.73 -5.33
CA PHE A 24 9.98 3.64 -6.39
C PHE A 24 11.11 4.61 -6.71
N TYR A 25 10.85 5.92 -6.72
CA TYR A 25 11.88 6.92 -6.98
C TYR A 25 12.79 7.14 -5.77
N ARG A 26 14.03 7.55 -6.02
CA ARG A 26 15.01 7.84 -4.97
C ARG A 26 14.58 8.91 -3.97
N HIS A 27 13.64 9.79 -4.31
CA HIS A 27 13.10 10.81 -3.40
C HIS A 27 11.90 10.31 -2.57
N GLU A 28 11.50 9.04 -2.76
CA GLU A 28 10.42 8.36 -2.05
C GLU A 28 11.01 7.24 -1.18
N PRO A 29 11.61 7.58 -0.02
CA PRO A 29 12.18 6.57 0.87
C PRO A 29 11.08 5.66 1.43
N ASP A 30 11.36 4.37 1.46
CA ASP A 30 10.46 3.37 2.01
C ASP A 30 10.32 3.52 3.54
N LEU A 31 9.09 3.50 4.04
CA LEU A 31 8.83 3.45 5.48
C LEU A 31 9.20 2.09 6.07
N ASN A 32 9.81 2.09 7.26
CA ASN A 32 10.04 0.86 8.02
C ASN A 32 8.79 0.46 8.80
N LEU A 33 7.87 -0.24 8.14
CA LEU A 33 6.59 -0.67 8.73
C LEU A 33 6.71 -1.75 9.81
N ALA A 34 7.91 -2.28 10.06
CA ALA A 34 8.17 -3.15 11.21
C ALA A 34 8.55 -2.35 12.48
N HIS A 35 8.70 -1.02 12.38
CA HIS A 35 9.08 -0.16 13.50
C HIS A 35 7.84 0.45 14.15
N PRO A 36 7.50 0.12 15.42
CA PRO A 36 6.23 0.53 16.03
C PRO A 36 5.97 2.05 16.04
N PRO A 37 6.97 2.93 16.26
CA PRO A 37 6.78 4.38 16.12
C PRO A 37 6.31 4.83 14.73
N VAL A 38 6.67 4.12 13.64
CA VAL A 38 6.17 4.45 12.29
C VAL A 38 4.68 4.13 12.19
N ILE A 39 4.24 2.99 12.75
CA ILE A 39 2.83 2.63 12.78
C ILE A 39 2.02 3.62 13.61
N ALA A 40 2.52 4.03 14.77
CA ALA A 40 1.88 5.04 15.60
C ALA A 40 1.70 6.37 14.85
N GLU A 41 2.70 6.79 14.06
CA GLU A 41 2.57 8.01 13.27
C GLU A 41 1.54 7.87 12.12
N ILE A 42 1.47 6.69 11.49
CA ILE A 42 0.41 6.41 10.52
C ILE A 42 -0.98 6.52 11.16
N GLU A 43 -1.16 6.03 12.39
CA GLU A 43 -2.40 6.18 13.14
C GLU A 43 -2.74 7.65 13.45
N ASN A 44 -1.74 8.45 13.80
CA ASN A 44 -1.93 9.89 14.01
C ASN A 44 -2.41 10.58 12.74
N ILE A 45 -1.81 10.27 11.59
CA ILE A 45 -2.19 10.80 10.28
C ILE A 45 -3.63 10.39 9.93
N ILE A 46 -3.98 9.11 10.11
CA ILE A 46 -5.35 8.62 9.89
C ILE A 46 -6.34 9.39 10.77
N THR A 47 -6.01 9.54 12.05
CA THR A 47 -6.86 10.23 13.03
C THR A 47 -7.09 11.69 12.62
N PHE A 48 -6.03 12.39 12.26
CA PHE A 48 -6.08 13.78 11.81
C PHE A 48 -7.05 13.95 10.63
N TRP A 49 -6.91 13.12 9.59
CA TRP A 49 -7.74 13.27 8.39
C TRP A 49 -9.20 12.83 8.60
N LEU A 50 -9.45 11.82 9.43
CA LEU A 50 -10.83 11.45 9.79
C LEU A 50 -11.50 12.54 10.62
N GLN A 51 -10.79 13.19 11.54
CA GLN A 51 -11.31 14.34 12.29
C GLN A 51 -11.60 15.54 11.37
N ALA A 52 -10.86 15.68 10.27
CA ALA A 52 -11.11 16.68 9.24
C ALA A 52 -12.30 16.33 8.30
N GLY A 53 -12.93 15.17 8.46
CA GLY A 53 -14.14 14.77 7.72
C GLY A 53 -13.88 13.94 6.45
N VAL A 54 -12.67 13.43 6.24
CA VAL A 54 -12.38 12.51 5.12
C VAL A 54 -13.17 11.20 5.28
N SER A 55 -13.73 10.68 4.19
CA SER A 55 -14.62 9.50 4.18
C SER A 55 -13.90 8.15 4.03
N GLY A 56 -12.57 8.15 4.00
CA GLY A 56 -11.78 6.94 3.79
C GLY A 56 -10.41 7.21 3.20
N PHE A 57 -9.64 6.15 2.99
CA PHE A 57 -8.28 6.23 2.49
C PHE A 57 -8.06 5.30 1.31
N ARG A 58 -7.32 5.79 0.32
CA ARG A 58 -6.63 4.95 -0.66
C ARG A 58 -5.28 4.57 -0.07
N LEU A 59 -5.05 3.28 0.16
CA LEU A 59 -3.73 2.74 0.46
C LEU A 59 -2.97 2.58 -0.85
N ASP A 60 -2.15 3.57 -1.15
CA ASP A 60 -1.21 3.56 -2.27
C ASP A 60 -0.22 2.40 -2.10
N ALA A 61 0.12 1.72 -3.20
CA ALA A 61 1.06 0.60 -3.20
C ALA A 61 0.78 -0.47 -2.11
N ALA A 62 -0.49 -0.81 -1.86
CA ALA A 62 -0.88 -1.65 -0.72
C ALA A 62 -0.22 -3.05 -0.73
N SER A 63 0.04 -3.63 -1.91
CA SER A 63 0.80 -4.89 -2.02
C SER A 63 2.24 -4.74 -1.53
N HIS A 64 2.90 -3.63 -1.85
CA HIS A 64 4.24 -3.31 -1.36
C HIS A 64 4.23 -3.03 0.15
N LEU A 65 3.24 -2.31 0.66
CA LEU A 65 3.05 -2.06 2.09
C LEU A 65 2.96 -3.37 2.88
N VAL A 66 2.16 -4.33 2.41
CA VAL A 66 2.05 -5.68 3.01
C VAL A 66 3.41 -6.38 3.00
N LYS A 67 4.08 -6.45 1.85
CA LYS A 67 5.38 -7.10 1.73
C LYS A 67 6.44 -6.48 2.65
N GLN A 68 6.45 -5.15 2.79
CA GLN A 68 7.38 -4.45 3.66
C GLN A 68 7.13 -4.72 5.14
N ALA A 69 5.86 -4.66 5.57
CA ALA A 69 5.47 -4.99 6.94
C ALA A 69 5.87 -6.43 7.31
N GLY A 70 5.73 -7.35 6.35
CA GLY A 70 6.10 -8.75 6.49
C GLY A 70 7.59 -9.08 6.29
N LYS A 71 8.45 -8.08 6.01
CA LYS A 71 9.88 -8.26 5.66
C LYS A 71 10.09 -9.27 4.51
N GLY A 72 9.22 -9.22 3.51
CA GLY A 72 9.25 -10.10 2.34
C GLY A 72 8.26 -11.28 2.40
N ASP A 73 7.74 -11.62 3.58
CA ASP A 73 6.69 -12.62 3.76
C ASP A 73 5.33 -11.93 3.93
N GLU A 74 4.52 -11.93 2.87
CA GLU A 74 3.22 -11.26 2.85
C GLU A 74 2.25 -11.80 3.92
N ALA A 75 2.34 -13.09 4.28
CA ALA A 75 1.50 -13.68 5.32
C ALA A 75 1.69 -12.95 6.67
N ARG A 76 2.91 -12.49 6.94
CA ARG A 76 3.26 -11.69 8.11
C ARG A 76 2.91 -10.21 7.96
N GLY A 77 2.68 -9.75 6.73
CA GLY A 77 2.32 -8.38 6.41
C GLY A 77 0.82 -8.09 6.48
N TYR A 78 -0.04 -9.06 6.11
CA TYR A 78 -1.49 -8.87 6.12
C TYR A 78 -2.09 -8.38 7.44
N PRO A 79 -1.59 -8.76 8.64
CA PRO A 79 -2.08 -8.20 9.91
C PRO A 79 -2.02 -6.68 10.00
N LEU A 80 -1.12 -6.01 9.25
CA LEU A 80 -1.11 -4.55 9.19
C LEU A 80 -2.43 -4.00 8.60
N LEU A 81 -2.99 -4.66 7.58
CA LEU A 81 -4.27 -4.23 7.00
C LEU A 81 -5.43 -4.39 7.99
N ASN A 82 -5.42 -5.47 8.79
CA ASN A 82 -6.38 -5.65 9.87
C ASN A 82 -6.28 -4.53 10.91
N HIS A 83 -5.05 -4.18 11.31
CA HIS A 83 -4.79 -3.09 12.24
C HIS A 83 -5.30 -1.74 11.72
N LEU A 84 -4.94 -1.37 10.49
CA LEU A 84 -5.38 -0.12 9.86
C LEU A 84 -6.91 -0.08 9.72
N ARG A 85 -7.54 -1.19 9.34
CA ARG A 85 -9.01 -1.30 9.29
C ARG A 85 -9.64 -1.04 10.65
N GLN A 86 -9.09 -1.62 11.72
CA GLN A 86 -9.59 -1.42 13.09
C GLN A 86 -9.43 0.03 13.56
N VAL A 87 -8.29 0.67 13.28
CA VAL A 87 -8.06 2.08 13.64
C VAL A 87 -9.06 2.98 12.93
N VAL A 88 -9.22 2.83 11.61
CA VAL A 88 -10.17 3.62 10.82
C VAL A 88 -11.60 3.44 11.32
N GLN A 89 -12.05 2.19 11.49
CA GLN A 89 -13.44 1.92 11.88
C GLN A 89 -13.78 2.32 13.31
N ARG A 90 -12.80 2.31 14.22
CA ARG A 90 -12.98 2.79 15.59
C ARG A 90 -13.31 4.28 15.63
N LEU A 91 -12.74 5.04 14.70
CA LEU A 91 -12.94 6.49 14.59
C LEU A 91 -14.15 6.84 13.72
N ASN A 92 -14.35 6.12 12.62
CA ASN A 92 -15.49 6.28 11.73
C ASN A 92 -15.89 4.92 11.11
N PRO A 93 -16.98 4.29 11.55
CA PRO A 93 -17.44 2.99 11.02
C PRO A 93 -17.77 2.99 9.52
N GLU A 94 -18.18 4.14 8.97
CA GLU A 94 -18.46 4.36 7.55
C GLU A 94 -17.17 4.59 6.73
N ALA A 95 -16.03 4.70 7.44
CA ALA A 95 -14.65 4.66 6.97
C ALA A 95 -14.35 3.60 5.89
N ILE A 96 -14.04 3.95 4.63
CA ILE A 96 -13.62 2.96 3.62
C ILE A 96 -12.08 2.94 3.45
N LEU A 97 -11.51 1.73 3.37
CA LEU A 97 -10.15 1.48 2.87
C LEU A 97 -10.21 0.86 1.48
N LEU A 98 -9.67 1.60 0.52
CA LEU A 98 -9.43 1.17 -0.86
C LEU A 98 -7.95 0.87 -1.05
N GLY A 99 -7.59 -0.36 -1.43
CA GLY A 99 -6.18 -0.69 -1.71
C GLY A 99 -5.83 -0.61 -3.19
N GLU A 100 -4.67 -0.06 -3.47
CA GLU A 100 -3.97 -0.33 -4.71
C GLU A 100 -3.23 -1.67 -4.61
N VAL A 101 -3.81 -2.71 -5.23
CA VAL A 101 -3.30 -4.08 -5.10
C VAL A 101 -3.04 -4.65 -6.49
N ASP A 102 -1.77 -4.64 -6.88
CA ASP A 102 -1.28 -5.22 -8.14
C ASP A 102 -0.68 -6.60 -7.87
N VAL A 103 -1.54 -7.63 -7.94
CA VAL A 103 -1.24 -9.05 -7.69
C VAL A 103 -2.09 -9.92 -8.64
N ALA A 104 -1.84 -11.24 -8.64
CA ALA A 104 -2.69 -12.18 -9.38
C ALA A 104 -4.12 -12.21 -8.82
N VAL A 105 -5.10 -12.55 -9.66
CA VAL A 105 -6.54 -12.47 -9.29
C VAL A 105 -6.85 -13.34 -8.08
N GLU A 106 -6.20 -14.50 -7.99
CA GLU A 106 -6.36 -15.49 -6.94
C GLU A 106 -5.91 -14.96 -5.57
N ASP A 107 -5.01 -13.98 -5.55
CA ASP A 107 -4.40 -13.43 -4.34
C ASP A 107 -5.21 -12.28 -3.73
N TYR A 108 -6.14 -11.68 -4.48
CA TYR A 108 -7.00 -10.60 -3.97
C TYR A 108 -7.74 -10.98 -2.68
N ARG A 109 -8.13 -12.26 -2.55
CA ARG A 109 -8.80 -12.78 -1.34
C ARG A 109 -8.00 -12.52 -0.07
N HIS A 110 -6.67 -12.51 -0.16
CA HIS A 110 -5.80 -12.26 1.00
C HIS A 110 -5.84 -10.78 1.43
N TYR A 111 -6.13 -9.85 0.52
CA TYR A 111 -6.26 -8.43 0.84
C TYR A 111 -7.62 -8.07 1.45
N PHE A 112 -8.65 -8.87 1.18
CA PHE A 112 -9.96 -8.78 1.84
C PHE A 112 -10.00 -9.51 3.20
N GLY A 113 -9.18 -10.55 3.38
CA GLY A 113 -9.19 -11.37 4.59
C GLY A 113 -10.53 -12.09 4.76
N HIS A 114 -11.11 -12.01 5.96
CA HIS A 114 -12.47 -12.49 6.23
C HIS A 114 -13.50 -11.34 6.16
N GLY A 115 -13.21 -10.28 5.39
CA GLY A 115 -13.97 -9.03 5.37
C GLY A 115 -13.49 -8.00 6.39
N ASP A 116 -12.32 -8.24 6.98
CA ASP A 116 -11.74 -7.51 8.11
C ASP A 116 -10.46 -6.74 7.76
N ARG A 117 -10.17 -6.59 6.46
CA ARG A 117 -9.03 -5.84 5.90
C ARG A 117 -9.54 -4.71 4.99
N LEU A 118 -9.25 -4.77 3.68
CA LEU A 118 -9.73 -3.78 2.72
C LEU A 118 -11.20 -4.01 2.36
N GLN A 119 -11.91 -2.94 1.97
CA GLN A 119 -13.30 -3.02 1.50
C GLN A 119 -13.33 -3.05 -0.01
N MET A 120 -12.37 -2.38 -0.63
CA MET A 120 -12.27 -2.22 -2.07
C MET A 120 -10.81 -2.37 -2.49
N VAL A 121 -10.60 -2.78 -3.73
CA VAL A 121 -9.29 -2.76 -4.39
C VAL A 121 -9.43 -2.15 -5.78
N LEU A 122 -8.38 -1.48 -6.26
CA LEU A 122 -8.26 -1.14 -7.68
C LEU A 122 -8.03 -2.42 -8.49
N ASN A 123 -8.91 -2.68 -9.46
CA ASN A 123 -8.86 -3.91 -10.27
C ASN A 123 -7.94 -3.72 -11.49
N PHE A 124 -6.64 -3.90 -11.28
CA PHE A 124 -5.64 -3.79 -12.33
C PHE A 124 -5.79 -4.85 -13.42
N TRP A 125 -6.19 -6.07 -13.06
CA TRP A 125 -6.39 -7.15 -14.03
C TRP A 125 -7.44 -6.79 -15.08
N LEU A 126 -8.62 -6.32 -14.66
CA LEU A 126 -9.68 -5.89 -15.58
C LEU A 126 -9.26 -4.67 -16.41
N ASN A 127 -8.55 -3.73 -15.80
CA ASN A 127 -8.03 -2.54 -16.50
C ASN A 127 -7.03 -2.93 -17.59
N ASN A 128 -6.15 -3.89 -17.32
CA ASN A 128 -5.15 -4.36 -18.28
C ASN A 128 -5.77 -5.15 -19.45
N ILE A 129 -6.81 -5.94 -19.21
CA ILE A 129 -7.50 -6.67 -20.29
C ILE A 129 -8.34 -5.75 -21.15
N SER A 130 -9.10 -4.84 -20.54
CA SER A 130 -9.89 -3.88 -21.32
C SER A 130 -8.99 -3.04 -22.22
N THR A 131 -7.88 -2.53 -21.70
CA THR A 131 -6.91 -1.76 -22.50
C THR A 131 -6.22 -2.59 -23.58
N SER A 132 -5.94 -3.88 -23.35
CA SER A 132 -5.36 -4.75 -24.39
C SER A 132 -6.33 -5.02 -25.53
N VAL A 133 -7.62 -5.26 -25.23
CA VAL A 133 -8.69 -5.39 -26.23
C VAL A 133 -8.85 -4.10 -27.03
N TRP A 134 -8.82 -2.94 -26.38
CA TRP A 134 -8.88 -1.64 -27.09
C TRP A 134 -7.67 -1.41 -28.00
N ARG A 135 -6.46 -1.77 -27.57
CA ARG A 135 -5.24 -1.63 -28.38
C ARG A 135 -5.19 -2.58 -29.57
N SER A 136 -5.72 -3.79 -29.46
CA SER A 136 -5.82 -4.72 -30.59
C SER A 136 -6.97 -4.38 -31.56
N SER A 137 -7.89 -3.50 -31.15
CA SER A 137 -9.04 -3.04 -31.94
C SER A 137 -8.84 -1.65 -32.55
N ALA A 138 -7.72 -0.97 -32.24
CA ALA A 138 -7.40 0.33 -32.80
C ALA A 138 -6.82 0.18 -34.22
N PRO A 139 -7.32 0.95 -35.22
CA PRO A 139 -6.90 0.86 -36.62
C PRO A 139 -5.46 1.32 -36.86
#